data_AF-A0A2K9LMW4-F1
#
_entry.id   AF-A0A2K9LMW4-F1
#
_cell.length_a   1.000
_cell.length_b   1.000
_cell.length_c   1.000
_cell.angle_alpha   90.00
_cell.angle_beta   90.00
_cell.angle_gamma   90.00
#
_symmetry.space_group_name_H-M   'P 1'
#
loop_
_entity.id
_entity.type
_entity.pdbx_description
1 polymer ?
#
loop_
_entity_poly.entity_id
_entity_poly.type
_entity_poly.pdbx_seq_one_letter_code
_entity_poly.pdbx_strand_id
1 'polypeptide(L)'
;MKPLKQLLIAAALSTLVACVTTEPAPTAVDYNYDSWRTMIPDSCTHFFDGCNTCSRAPGAEMAACTRMACPKYEKPVCLDDQTQATVAE
;
A
#
# COMPACT_ATOMS: atom_id res chain seq x y z
N MET A 1 34.62 22.91 29.67
CA MET A 1 34.42 24.37 29.73
C MET A 1 35.51 25.07 28.90
N LYS A 2 35.12 25.64 27.74
CA LYS A 2 35.76 26.65 26.84
C LYS A 2 37.21 26.43 26.31
N PRO A 3 37.63 27.02 25.15
CA PRO A 3 36.87 27.64 24.05
C PRO A 3 37.37 27.31 22.61
N LEU A 4 36.44 27.42 21.66
CA LEU A 4 36.52 28.22 20.42
C LEU A 4 37.88 28.33 19.69
N LYS A 5 37.92 27.85 18.45
CA LYS A 5 38.53 28.58 17.32
C LYS A 5 37.88 28.16 16.00
N GLN A 6 37.10 29.08 15.43
CA GLN A 6 36.63 29.06 14.06
C GLN A 6 37.78 28.73 13.09
N LEU A 7 37.52 27.82 12.15
CA LEU A 7 38.11 27.94 10.82
C LEU A 7 36.98 27.78 9.81
N LEU A 8 36.58 28.91 9.25
CA LEU A 8 35.70 29.00 8.09
C LEU A 8 36.38 28.29 6.92
N ILE A 9 35.77 27.20 6.43
CA ILE A 9 36.01 26.73 5.06
C ILE A 9 34.64 26.60 4.43
N ALA A 10 34.21 27.69 3.78
CA ALA A 10 33.09 27.68 2.88
C ALA A 10 33.49 26.88 1.63
N ALA A 11 33.12 25.60 1.60
CA ALA A 11 33.07 24.83 0.37
C ALA A 11 31.59 24.59 0.05
N ALA A 12 31.01 25.48 -0.74
CA ALA A 12 29.73 25.27 -1.37
C ALA A 12 29.89 24.15 -2.42
N LEU A 13 29.83 22.88 -1.97
CA LEU A 13 29.61 21.76 -2.86
C LEU A 13 28.10 21.54 -2.93
N SER A 14 27.51 22.13 -3.97
CA SER A 14 26.16 21.84 -4.41
C SER A 14 26.08 20.37 -4.83
N THR A 15 25.94 19.45 -3.86
CA THR A 15 25.59 18.08 -4.17
C THR A 15 24.13 18.08 -4.53
N LEU A 16 23.86 18.07 -5.84
CA LEU A 16 22.61 17.57 -6.40
C LEU A 16 22.34 16.23 -5.71
N VAL A 17 21.46 16.24 -4.71
CA VAL A 17 20.78 15.02 -4.28
C VAL A 17 19.86 14.69 -5.44
N ALA A 18 20.39 13.97 -6.42
CA ALA A 18 19.56 13.28 -7.37
C ALA A 18 18.68 12.35 -6.51
N CYS A 19 17.38 12.63 -6.45
CA CYS A 19 16.41 11.67 -5.95
C CYS A 19 16.62 10.41 -6.78
N VAL A 20 17.28 9.41 -6.21
CA VAL A 20 17.27 8.06 -6.74
C VAL A 20 15.81 7.63 -6.61
N THR A 21 15.07 7.76 -7.70
CA THR A 21 13.78 7.08 -7.84
C THR A 21 14.12 5.62 -8.00
N THR A 22 14.17 4.89 -6.88
CA THR A 22 14.13 3.43 -6.92
C THR A 22 12.72 3.07 -7.37
N GLU A 23 12.45 3.09 -8.67
CA GLU A 23 11.29 2.39 -9.21
C GLU A 23 11.52 0.91 -8.89
N PRO A 24 10.68 0.28 -8.05
CA PRO A 24 10.81 -1.14 -7.82
C PRO A 24 10.64 -1.82 -9.18
N ALA A 25 11.67 -2.56 -9.61
CA ALA A 25 11.59 -3.45 -10.74
C ALA A 25 10.32 -4.32 -10.61
N PRO A 26 9.71 -4.78 -11.72
CA PRO A 26 8.57 -5.68 -11.69
C PRO A 26 9.02 -7.04 -11.14
N THR A 27 9.20 -7.08 -9.83
CA THR A 27 9.37 -8.30 -9.07
C THR A 27 8.02 -9.01 -9.13
N ALA A 28 8.06 -10.32 -9.38
CA ALA A 28 6.87 -11.15 -9.26
C ALA A 28 6.36 -11.01 -7.83
N VAL A 29 5.34 -10.16 -7.63
CA VAL A 29 4.76 -9.93 -6.31
C VAL A 29 4.04 -11.19 -5.88
N ASP A 30 4.48 -11.78 -4.77
CA ASP A 30 3.79 -12.89 -4.13
C ASP A 30 2.76 -12.35 -3.15
N TYR A 31 1.49 -12.46 -3.52
CA TYR A 31 0.38 -12.02 -2.68
C TYR A 31 0.07 -13.07 -1.61
N ASN A 32 -0.50 -12.62 -0.49
CA ASN A 32 -0.91 -13.45 0.63
C ASN A 32 -2.16 -12.89 1.30
N TYR A 33 -2.65 -13.57 2.34
CA TYR A 33 -3.90 -13.24 3.03
C TYR A 33 -3.94 -11.84 3.68
N ASP A 34 -2.80 -11.19 3.91
CA ASP A 34 -2.72 -9.85 4.52
C ASP A 34 -2.41 -8.74 3.49
N SER A 35 -2.22 -9.08 2.20
CA SER A 35 -1.86 -8.11 1.15
C SER A 35 -2.91 -7.00 0.99
N TRP A 36 -4.17 -7.27 1.31
CA TRP A 36 -5.24 -6.26 1.25
C TRP A 36 -5.03 -5.08 2.21
N ARG A 37 -4.30 -5.27 3.33
CA ARG A 37 -4.14 -4.24 4.37
C ARG A 37 -3.45 -2.96 3.86
N THR A 38 -2.59 -3.07 2.86
CA THR A 38 -1.84 -1.95 2.29
C THR A 38 -2.28 -1.62 0.86
N MET A 39 -2.97 -2.54 0.19
CA MET A 39 -3.35 -2.41 -1.21
C MET A 39 -4.82 -1.98 -1.42
N ILE A 40 -5.69 -2.24 -0.44
CA ILE A 40 -7.09 -1.85 -0.49
C ILE A 40 -7.28 -0.55 0.28
N PRO A 41 -7.80 0.53 -0.35
CA PRO A 41 -8.07 1.78 0.34
C PRO A 41 -9.02 1.61 1.53
N ASP A 42 -8.78 2.33 2.62
CA ASP A 42 -9.61 2.28 3.84
C ASP A 42 -11.07 2.67 3.63
N SER A 43 -11.36 3.40 2.56
CA SER A 43 -12.72 3.72 2.13
C SER A 43 -13.45 2.53 1.50
N CYS A 44 -12.74 1.49 1.07
CA CYS A 44 -13.32 0.33 0.40
C CYS A 44 -13.96 -0.61 1.41
N THR A 45 -15.26 -0.84 1.24
CA THR A 45 -16.11 -1.63 2.13
C THR A 45 -16.32 -3.06 1.66
N HIS A 46 -16.22 -3.32 0.34
CA HIS A 46 -16.26 -4.64 -0.27
C HIS A 46 -15.05 -4.85 -1.17
N PHE A 47 -14.32 -5.94 -0.97
CA PHE A 47 -13.09 -6.21 -1.72
C PHE A 47 -12.83 -7.72 -1.85
N PHE A 48 -11.98 -8.06 -2.81
CA PHE A 48 -11.36 -9.37 -2.93
C PHE A 48 -9.95 -9.28 -2.34
N ASP A 49 -9.62 -10.16 -1.38
CA ASP A 49 -8.31 -10.16 -0.71
C ASP A 49 -7.21 -10.89 -1.50
N GLY A 50 -7.55 -11.43 -2.67
CA GLY A 50 -6.70 -12.33 -3.46
C GLY A 50 -7.14 -13.79 -3.43
N CYS A 51 -8.08 -14.17 -2.55
CA CYS A 51 -8.68 -15.51 -2.50
C CYS A 51 -10.14 -15.52 -2.04
N ASN A 52 -10.49 -14.64 -1.10
CA ASN A 52 -11.80 -14.53 -0.48
C ASN A 52 -12.45 -13.20 -0.82
N THR A 53 -13.78 -13.19 -0.78
CA THR A 53 -14.56 -11.96 -0.79
C THR A 53 -14.72 -11.49 0.65
N CYS A 54 -14.39 -10.23 0.88
CA CYS A 54 -14.34 -9.61 2.20
C CYS A 54 -15.22 -8.37 2.25
N SER A 55 -15.67 -8.05 3.47
CA SER A 55 -16.27 -6.77 3.78
C SER A 55 -15.73 -6.19 5.09
N ARG A 56 -15.68 -4.86 5.16
CA ARG A 56 -15.29 -4.11 6.37
C ARG A 56 -16.10 -2.82 6.52
N ALA A 57 -16.18 -2.31 7.74
CA ALA A 57 -16.60 -0.93 7.95
C ALA A 57 -15.52 0.03 7.39
N PRO A 58 -15.88 1.23 6.90
CA PRO A 58 -14.91 2.22 6.45
C PRO A 58 -13.86 2.51 7.53
N GLY A 59 -12.58 2.39 7.18
CA GLY A 59 -11.45 2.61 8.10
C GLY A 59 -11.20 1.51 9.13
N ALA A 60 -11.91 0.37 9.07
CA ALA A 60 -11.67 -0.73 10.00
C ALA A 60 -10.39 -1.53 9.65
N GLU A 61 -9.63 -1.89 10.69
CA GLU A 61 -8.43 -2.74 10.58
C GLU A 61 -8.75 -4.24 10.41
N MET A 62 -9.99 -4.63 10.66
CA MET A 62 -10.48 -6.00 10.53
C MET A 62 -11.57 -6.08 9.46
N ALA A 63 -11.57 -7.18 8.73
CA ALA A 63 -12.58 -7.51 7.74
C ALA A 63 -13.18 -8.89 8.02
N ALA A 64 -14.43 -9.09 7.63
CA ALA A 64 -15.07 -10.40 7.58
C ALA A 64 -14.93 -10.96 6.15
N CYS A 65 -14.38 -12.15 6.01
CA CYS A 65 -14.12 -12.78 4.72
C CYS A 65 -14.77 -14.16 4.63
N THR A 66 -15.05 -14.60 3.39
CA THR A 66 -15.32 -16.01 3.12
C THR A 66 -14.10 -16.88 3.47
N ARG A 67 -14.26 -18.22 3.44
CA ARG A 67 -13.20 -19.18 3.77
C ARG A 67 -12.96 -20.17 2.62
N MET A 68 -12.60 -19.62 1.47
CA MET A 68 -12.24 -20.38 0.28
C MET A 68 -10.77 -20.82 0.37
N ALA A 69 -10.49 -22.01 -0.19
CA ALA A 69 -9.12 -22.47 -0.35
C ALA A 69 -8.66 -22.14 -1.77
N CYS A 70 -7.59 -21.35 -1.89
CA CYS A 70 -7.01 -20.99 -3.19
C CYS A 70 -5.60 -21.56 -3.30
N PRO A 71 -5.21 -22.06 -4.49
CA PRO A 71 -3.86 -22.58 -4.72
C PRO A 71 -2.79 -21.48 -4.70
N LYS A 72 -3.19 -20.24 -5.02
CA LYS A 72 -2.35 -19.05 -5.00
C LYS A 72 -3.24 -17.82 -4.75
N TYR A 73 -2.70 -16.82 -4.06
CA TYR A 73 -3.36 -15.52 -3.92
C TYR A 73 -3.10 -14.65 -5.17
N GLU A 74 -4.16 -14.00 -5.61
CA GLU A 74 -4.11 -12.99 -6.67
C GLU A 74 -3.99 -11.58 -6.07
N LYS A 75 -3.89 -10.57 -6.95
CA LYS A 75 -3.81 -9.17 -6.52
C LYS A 75 -5.13 -8.79 -5.83
N PRO A 76 -5.10 -8.18 -4.63
CA PRO A 76 -6.31 -7.64 -4.00
C PRO A 76 -6.98 -6.55 -4.86
N VAL A 77 -8.31 -6.54 -4.90
CA VAL A 77 -9.11 -5.57 -5.69
C VAL A 77 -10.28 -5.03 -4.88
N CYS A 78 -10.47 -3.70 -4.90
CA CYS A 78 -11.67 -3.06 -4.35
C CYS A 78 -12.87 -3.25 -5.30
N LEU A 79 -14.04 -3.60 -4.77
CA LEU A 79 -15.24 -3.93 -5.54
C LEU A 79 -16.35 -2.88 -5.44
N ASP A 80 -16.19 -1.85 -4.62
CA ASP A 80 -17.23 -0.83 -4.38
C ASP A 80 -17.67 -0.11 -5.68
N ASP A 81 -16.73 0.15 -6.61
CA ASP A 81 -17.03 0.78 -7.91
C ASP A 81 -17.87 -0.14 -8.83
N GLN A 82 -17.72 -1.47 -8.68
CA GLN A 82 -18.49 -2.47 -9.42
C GLN A 82 -19.89 -2.69 -8.81
N THR A 83 -20.06 -2.28 -7.55
CA THR A 83 -21.31 -2.47 -6.80
C THR A 83 -22.32 -1.36 -7.08
N GLN A 84 -21.86 -0.16 -7.44
CA GLN A 84 -22.74 0.96 -7.82
C GLN A 84 -23.46 0.78 -9.15
N ALA A 85 -22.95 -0.07 -10.05
CA ALA A 85 -23.60 -0.34 -11.34
C ALA A 85 -24.85 -1.25 -11.24
N THR A 86 -25.07 -1.95 -10.11
CA THR A 86 -26.14 -2.94 -9.94
C THR A 86 -27.26 -2.52 -8.98
N VAL A 87 -27.21 -1.32 -8.42
CA VAL A 87 -28.22 -0.78 -7.48
C VAL A 87 -29.07 0.37 -8.06
N ALA A 88 -29.00 0.58 -9.37
CA ALA A 88 -29.95 1.42 -10.09
C ALA A 88 -31.15 0.57 -10.54
N GLU A 89 -32.09 0.33 -9.62
CA GLU A 89 -33.48 -0.04 -9.93
C GLU A 89 -34.43 0.72 -8.99
#